data_AF-A0AAJ1AKL8-F1
#
_entry.id   AF-A0AAJ1AKL8-F1
#
_cell.length_a   1.000
_cell.length_b   1.000
_cell.length_c   1.000
_cell.angle_alpha   90.00
_cell.angle_beta   90.00
_cell.angle_gamma   90.00
#
_symmetry.space_group_name_H-M   'P 1'
#
loop_
_entity.id
_entity.type
_entity.pdbx_description
1 polymer ?
#
loop_
_entity_poly.entity_id
_entity_poly.type
_entity_poly.pdbx_seq_one_letter_code
_entity_poly.pdbx_strand_id
1 'polypeptide(L)'
;MSAQRIEGFLRRHPVIGLDSNLLIYLIEEHPEYHRLAVKIFGSIETGRNTGVCSTLSLLEVLVQPYRESNDELANQFYALLTTCPHLQWIELSIRIADLVAPNTN
;
A
#
# COMPACT_ATOMS: atom_id res chain seq x y z
N MET A 1 12.27 -4.81 11.11
CA MET A 1 13.26 -4.11 10.25
C MET A 1 13.75 -2.85 10.96
N SER A 2 15.06 -2.53 10.99
CA SER A 2 15.52 -1.28 11.61
C SER A 2 15.26 -0.06 10.72
N ALA A 3 14.97 1.10 11.31
CA ALA A 3 14.65 2.34 10.60
C ALA A 3 15.75 2.84 9.64
N GLN A 4 16.98 2.38 9.82
CA GLN A 4 18.13 2.68 8.97
C GLN A 4 18.16 1.79 7.70
N ARG A 5 17.71 0.53 7.82
CA ARG A 5 17.61 -0.38 6.66
C ARG A 5 16.53 0.08 5.68
N ILE A 6 15.39 0.58 6.19
CA ILE A 6 14.32 1.09 5.33
C ILE A 6 14.74 2.37 4.60
N GLU A 7 15.49 3.28 5.22
CA GLU A 7 16.02 4.46 4.51
C GLU A 7 16.97 4.08 3.38
N GLY A 8 17.89 3.16 3.65
CA GLY A 8 18.81 2.66 2.62
C GLY A 8 18.08 1.93 1.50
N PHE A 9 16.95 1.28 1.78
CA PHE A 9 16.08 0.69 0.77
C PHE A 9 15.39 1.77 -0.07
N LEU A 10 14.71 2.73 0.56
CA LEU A 10 13.97 3.80 -0.13
C LEU A 10 14.87 4.67 -1.01
N ARG A 11 16.12 4.94 -0.60
CA ARG A 11 17.08 5.68 -1.45
C ARG A 11 17.49 4.94 -2.72
N ARG A 12 17.45 3.60 -2.72
CA ARG A 12 17.88 2.77 -3.85
C ARG A 12 16.75 2.39 -4.80
N HIS A 13 15.50 2.52 -4.35
CA HIS A 13 14.33 2.07 -5.10
C HIS A 13 13.40 3.26 -5.35
N PRO A 14 13.54 3.98 -6.47
CA PRO A 14 12.70 5.14 -6.78
C PRO A 14 11.22 4.75 -6.92
N VAL A 15 10.93 3.52 -7.33
CA VAL A 15 9.58 2.94 -7.38
C VAL A 15 9.50 1.79 -6.39
N ILE A 16 8.45 1.76 -5.58
CA ILE A 16 8.23 0.74 -4.55
C ILE A 16 6.82 0.14 -4.67
N GLY A 17 6.74 -1.19 -4.71
CA GLY A 17 5.48 -1.91 -4.62
C GLY A 17 4.98 -1.98 -3.19
N LEU A 18 3.71 -1.66 -2.98
CA LEU A 18 3.05 -1.72 -1.68
C LEU A 18 2.13 -2.95 -1.63
N ASP A 19 2.14 -3.61 -0.48
CA ASP A 19 1.23 -4.71 -0.16
C ASP A 19 0.12 -4.21 0.78
N SER A 20 -1.00 -4.94 0.83
CA SER A 20 -2.19 -4.60 1.60
C SER A 20 -1.90 -4.41 3.08
N ASN A 21 -1.03 -5.25 3.64
CA ASN A 21 -0.62 -5.16 5.04
C ASN A 21 -0.02 -3.79 5.39
N LEU A 22 0.72 -3.15 4.47
CA LEU A 22 1.30 -1.84 4.74
C LEU A 22 0.23 -0.75 4.86
N LEU A 23 -0.83 -0.84 4.05
CA LEU A 23 -1.99 0.03 4.11
C LEU A 23 -2.74 -0.17 5.43
N ILE A 24 -2.97 -1.43 5.82
CA ILE A 24 -3.61 -1.79 7.10
C ILE A 24 -2.80 -1.24 8.28
N TYR A 25 -1.48 -1.44 8.30
CA TYR A 25 -0.63 -0.94 9.40
C TYR A 25 -0.57 0.59 9.47
N LEU A 26 -0.69 1.28 8.33
CA LEU A 26 -0.78 2.73 8.33
C LEU A 26 -2.05 3.18 9.05
N ILE A 27 -3.19 2.57 8.71
CA ILE A 27 -4.49 3.08 9.11
C ILE A 27 -4.91 2.58 10.50
N GLU A 28 -4.66 1.33 10.84
CA GLU A 28 -4.96 0.77 12.17
C GLU A 28 -3.95 1.17 13.25
N GLU A 29 -2.99 2.03 12.91
CA GLU A 29 -1.91 2.44 13.82
C GLU A 29 -1.18 1.26 14.48
N HIS A 30 -0.91 0.21 13.71
CA HIS A 30 -0.33 -1.05 14.23
C HIS A 30 0.90 -0.77 15.13
N PRO A 31 0.93 -1.28 16.37
CA PRO A 31 1.86 -0.83 17.41
C PRO A 31 3.34 -1.00 17.04
N GLU A 32 3.67 -2.03 16.27
CA GLU A 32 5.04 -2.30 15.82
C GLU A 32 5.39 -1.65 14.48
N TYR A 33 4.43 -1.52 13.57
CA TYR A 33 4.70 -1.27 12.15
C TYR A 33 4.22 0.08 11.65
N HIS A 34 3.35 0.76 12.39
CA HIS A 34 2.83 2.07 12.01
C HIS A 34 3.94 3.08 11.75
N ARG A 35 4.95 3.14 12.63
CA ARG A 35 6.09 4.06 12.45
C ARG A 35 6.88 3.81 11.16
N LEU A 36 6.95 2.56 10.71
CA LEU A 36 7.60 2.22 9.44
C LEU A 36 6.69 2.55 8.26
N ALA A 37 5.39 2.27 8.36
CA ALA A 37 4.39 2.64 7.36
C ALA A 37 4.37 4.15 7.12
N VAL A 38 4.27 4.95 8.17
CA VAL A 38 4.34 6.43 8.10
C VAL A 38 5.61 6.90 7.38
N LYS A 39 6.76 6.26 7.63
CA LYS A 39 8.02 6.65 6.99
C LYS A 39 8.03 6.34 5.49
N ILE A 40 7.44 5.22 5.08
CA ILE A 40 7.32 4.83 3.68
C ILE A 40 6.34 5.78 2.98
N PHE A 41 5.15 5.99 3.56
CA PHE A 41 4.15 6.90 3.00
C PHE A 41 4.65 8.34 2.93
N GLY A 42 5.34 8.85 3.95
CA GLY A 42 5.96 10.19 3.87
C GLY A 42 7.01 10.32 2.76
N SER A 43 7.70 9.24 2.39
CA SER A 43 8.60 9.25 1.22
C SER A 43 7.86 9.31 -0.11
N ILE A 44 6.66 8.70 -0.16
CA ILE A 44 5.77 8.75 -1.32
C ILE A 44 5.15 10.14 -1.43
N GLU A 45 4.58 10.65 -0.35
CA GLU A 45 3.91 11.96 -0.31
C GLU A 45 4.82 13.12 -0.72
N THR A 46 6.10 13.04 -0.34
CA THR A 46 7.11 14.06 -0.70
C THR A 46 7.66 13.90 -2.12
N GLY A 47 7.23 12.87 -2.86
CA GLY A 47 7.69 12.57 -4.22
C GLY A 47 9.11 12.00 -4.28
N ARG A 48 9.71 11.63 -3.14
CA ARG A 48 11.02 10.96 -3.11
C ARG A 48 10.94 9.56 -3.73
N ASN A 49 9.81 8.90 -3.52
CA ASN A 49 9.51 7.58 -4.03
C ASN A 49 8.15 7.61 -4.74
N THR A 50 7.98 6.81 -5.78
CA THR A 50 6.67 6.52 -6.36
C THR A 50 6.16 5.20 -5.77
N GLY A 51 5.01 5.26 -5.11
CA GLY A 51 4.33 4.07 -4.63
C GLY A 51 3.50 3.46 -5.76
N VAL A 52 3.54 2.13 -5.91
CA VAL A 52 2.63 1.40 -6.79
C VAL A 52 1.90 0.33 -5.99
N CYS A 53 0.59 0.24 -6.16
CA CYS A 53 -0.25 -0.71 -5.43
C CYS A 53 -1.29 -1.32 -6.38
N SER A 54 -1.66 -2.58 -6.17
CA SER A 54 -2.72 -3.20 -6.96
C SER A 54 -4.09 -2.73 -6.48
N THR A 55 -5.03 -2.50 -7.39
CA THR A 55 -6.45 -2.32 -7.05
C THR A 55 -7.02 -3.48 -6.22
N LEU A 56 -6.43 -4.68 -6.31
CA LEU A 56 -6.75 -5.80 -5.42
C LEU A 56 -6.47 -5.47 -3.94
N SER A 57 -5.36 -4.81 -3.65
CA SER A 57 -5.02 -4.41 -2.28
C SER A 57 -5.98 -3.37 -1.71
N LEU A 58 -6.51 -2.48 -2.56
CA LEU A 58 -7.58 -1.56 -2.15
C LEU A 58 -8.84 -2.32 -1.75
N LEU A 59 -9.24 -3.33 -2.53
CA LEU A 59 -10.36 -4.19 -2.20
C LEU A 59 -10.14 -4.89 -0.84
N GLU A 60 -8.98 -5.52 -0.65
CA GLU A 60 -8.67 -6.25 0.59
C GLU A 60 -8.78 -5.37 1.84
N VAL A 61 -8.30 -4.12 1.76
CA VAL A 61 -8.36 -3.15 2.86
C VAL A 61 -9.80 -2.68 3.14
N LEU A 62 -10.65 -2.59 2.13
CA LEU A 62 -12.04 -2.14 2.28
C LEU A 62 -13.00 -3.27 2.71
N VAL A 63 -12.66 -4.53 2.49
CA VAL A 63 -13.53 -5.69 2.81
C VAL A 63 -13.94 -5.69 4.28
N GLN A 64 -13.02 -5.47 5.22
CA GLN A 64 -13.35 -5.53 6.64
C GLN A 64 -14.29 -4.38 7.09
N PRO A 65 -14.01 -3.11 6.79
CA PRO A 65 -14.95 -2.01 7.09
C PRO A 65 -16.36 -2.24 6.55
N TYR A 66 -16.50 -2.73 5.31
CA TYR A 66 -17.81 -3.03 4.74
C TYR A 66 -18.51 -4.21 5.43
N ARG A 67 -17.77 -5.24 5.85
CA ARG A 67 -18.34 -6.37 6.60
C ARG A 67 -18.85 -5.98 7.99
N GLU A 68 -18.27 -4.94 8.57
CA GLU A 68 -18.68 -4.38 9.86
C GLU A 68 -19.74 -3.28 9.73
N SER A 69 -20.23 -3.02 8.50
CA SER A 69 -21.14 -1.91 8.19
C SER A 69 -20.60 -0.55 8.64
N ASN A 70 -19.26 -0.39 8.64
CA ASN A 70 -18.58 0.82 9.04
C ASN A 70 -18.22 1.65 7.81
N ASP A 71 -19.24 2.22 7.17
CA ASP A 71 -19.11 3.01 5.94
C ASP A 71 -18.24 4.26 6.13
N GLU A 72 -18.23 4.82 7.34
CA GLU A 72 -17.38 5.96 7.67
C GLU A 72 -15.89 5.57 7.56
N LEU A 73 -15.51 4.45 8.17
CA LEU A 73 -14.15 3.93 8.10
C LEU A 73 -13.77 3.55 6.66
N ALA A 74 -14.68 2.91 5.91
CA ALA A 74 -14.45 2.58 4.50
C ALA A 74 -14.20 3.83 3.64
N ASN A 75 -14.98 4.91 3.86
CA ASN A 75 -14.81 6.16 3.14
C ASN A 75 -13.50 6.87 3.51
N GLN A 76 -13.11 6.84 4.79
CA GLN A 76 -11.82 7.39 5.23
C GLN A 76 -10.66 6.65 4.56
N PHE A 77 -10.73 5.31 4.51
CA PHE A 77 -9.72 4.47 3.86
C PHE A 77 -9.63 4.80 2.37
N TYR A 78 -10.77 4.81 1.69
CA TYR A 78 -10.84 5.13 0.27
C TYR A 78 -10.28 6.53 -0.02
N ALA A 79 -10.68 7.54 0.75
CA ALA A 79 -10.22 8.91 0.56
C ALA A 79 -8.72 9.05 0.78
N LEU A 80 -8.17 8.53 1.89
CA LEU A 80 -6.73 8.60 2.19
C LEU A 80 -5.90 7.95 1.07
N LEU A 81 -6.34 6.79 0.60
CA LEU A 81 -5.59 5.96 -0.34
C LEU A 81 -5.71 6.42 -1.80
N THR A 82 -6.84 7.00 -2.20
CA THR A 82 -7.04 7.49 -3.57
C THR A 82 -6.59 8.94 -3.78
N THR A 83 -6.32 9.67 -2.70
CA THR A 83 -5.82 11.06 -2.76
C THR A 83 -4.33 11.20 -2.43
N CYS A 84 -3.66 10.11 -2.03
CA CYS A 84 -2.24 10.11 -1.74
C CYS A 84 -1.42 10.50 -2.99
N PRO A 85 -0.65 11.60 -2.95
CA PRO A 85 0.16 12.02 -4.09
C PRO A 85 1.29 11.01 -4.34
N HIS A 86 1.64 10.82 -5.61
CA HIS A 86 2.69 9.88 -6.05
C HIS A 86 2.42 8.39 -5.73
N LEU A 87 1.19 8.04 -5.33
CA LEU A 87 0.70 6.67 -5.28
C LEU A 87 -0.08 6.34 -6.56
N GLN A 88 0.29 5.25 -7.21
CA GLN A 88 -0.37 4.77 -8.43
C GLN A 88 -1.09 3.45 -8.15
N TRP A 89 -2.36 3.40 -8.53
CA TRP A 89 -3.16 2.18 -8.51
C TRP A 89 -3.05 1.47 -9.85
N ILE A 90 -2.62 0.21 -9.81
CA ILE A 90 -2.51 -0.65 -10.99
C ILE A 90 -3.74 -1.57 -11.02
N GLU A 91 -4.52 -1.47 -12.08
CA GLU A 91 -5.67 -2.34 -12.31
C GLU A 91 -5.21 -3.79 -12.47
N LEU A 92 -5.84 -4.71 -11.71
CA LEU A 92 -5.58 -6.13 -11.90
C LEU A 92 -6.28 -6.59 -13.19
N SER A 93 -5.53 -7.26 -14.06
CA SER A 93 -6.04 -7.83 -15.31
C SER A 93 -5.66 -9.31 -15.43
N ILE A 94 -6.40 -10.07 -16.24
CA ILE A 94 -6.08 -11.48 -16.54
C ILE A 94 -4.64 -11.62 -17.05
N ARG A 95 -4.18 -10.68 -17.89
CA ARG A 95 -2.80 -10.66 -18.39
C ARG A 95 -1.77 -10.50 -17.27
N ILE A 96 -2.04 -9.64 -16.29
CA ILE A 96 -1.15 -9.47 -15.12
C ILE A 96 -1.18 -10.74 -14.27
N ALA A 97 -2.35 -11.32 -14.05
CA ALA A 97 -2.51 -12.57 -13.29
C ALA A 97 -1.74 -13.73 -13.95
N ASP A 98 -1.82 -13.87 -15.27
CA ASP A 98 -1.09 -14.88 -16.04
C ASP A 98 0.42 -14.67 -16.01
N LEU A 99 0.88 -13.41 -16.06
CA LEU A 99 2.32 -13.08 -15.97
C LEU A 99 2.94 -13.48 -14.63
N VAL A 100 2.20 -13.30 -13.53
CA VAL A 100 2.70 -13.56 -12.16
C VAL A 100 2.39 -14.97 -11.66
N ALA A 101 1.49 -15.69 -12.34
CA ALA A 101 1.30 -17.11 -12.08
C ALA A 101 2.62 -17.83 -12.34
N PRO A 102 3.10 -18.69 -11.41
CA PRO A 102 4.33 -19.42 -11.62
C PRO A 102 4.19 -20.33 -12.84
N ASN A 103 4.84 -19.96 -13.94
CA ASN A 103 5.10 -20.86 -15.06
C ASN A 103 6.18 -21.86 -14.61
N THR A 104 5.77 -22.91 -13.89
CA THR A 104 6.60 -24.11 -13.73
C THR A 104 6.65 -24.81 -15.08
N ASN A 105 7.73 -24.57 -15.83
CA ASN A 105 8.33 -25.59 -16.70
C ASN A 105 9.50 -26.21 -15.94
#